data_AF-W1DLS6-F1
#
_entry.id   AF-W1DLS6-F1
#
_cell.length_a   1.000
_cell.length_b   1.000
_cell.length_c   1.000
_cell.angle_alpha   90.00
_cell.angle_beta   90.00
_cell.angle_gamma   90.00
#
_symmetry.space_group_name_H-M   'P 1'
#
loop_
_entity.id
_entity.type
_entity.pdbx_description
1 polymer ?
#
loop_
_entity_poly.entity_id
_entity_poly.type
_entity_poly.pdbx_seq_one_letter_code
_entity_poly.pdbx_strand_id
1 'polypeptide(L)'
;MAVRLILSVVVGLALSLSPAAYAMKQLELKSHSHIAAIDIPLSGKEKAWLAAQPTLTVGTWLPERTPIVYDGDEKSYQGINADYLALMAHSLGLKVIIRQYDTEQQALTALADRQVDTLLTQVAHRDALAPGLDQSAPLLKTWPTLVTSLKSPLPPLTTDRRVTLACTRDCAFFDIIQQAFPNAKITLYDSDYQALASVVSGENQYFIGNNITTGHCISKYFSQSLVIAHYFRQQEQHNRFVTRDDRPELHQLFDRFIHAVDSDTAMRIMQNWLNRGDLSFLNTPLTFSPEEQRWVQKHRRVRLLVNPYFPPFTLVDNEDELRGIMADMLNIVSLQTGLQFDPILVRNRQALAKRMEKRTGRSCPPPP
;
A
#
# COMPACT_ATOMS: atom_id res chain seq x y z
N MET A 1 11.34 21.49 85.90
CA MET A 1 10.78 20.34 85.14
C MET A 1 9.44 20.76 84.55
N ALA A 2 9.38 21.03 83.24
CA ALA A 2 8.13 21.00 82.46
C ALA A 2 8.50 21.02 80.98
N VAL A 3 8.03 20.00 80.27
CA VAL A 3 8.40 19.55 78.93
C VAL A 3 7.66 20.39 77.86
N ARG A 4 8.36 20.81 76.81
CA ARG A 4 7.76 21.33 75.57
C ARG A 4 7.51 20.16 74.61
N LEU A 5 6.25 19.86 74.30
CA LEU A 5 5.87 19.00 73.18
C LEU A 5 5.79 19.85 71.90
N ILE A 6 6.57 19.50 70.89
CA ILE A 6 6.42 19.99 69.52
C ILE A 6 5.76 18.86 68.73
N LEU A 7 4.53 19.09 68.27
CA LEU A 7 3.82 18.19 67.36
C LEU A 7 4.34 18.46 65.93
N SER A 8 5.06 17.51 65.36
CA SER A 8 5.48 17.55 63.96
C SER A 8 4.37 16.94 63.09
N VAL A 9 3.68 17.78 62.32
CA VAL A 9 2.73 17.34 61.29
C VAL A 9 3.52 16.87 60.07
N VAL A 10 3.54 15.56 59.83
CA VAL A 10 4.07 14.96 58.60
C VAL A 10 2.97 15.01 57.55
N VAL A 11 3.08 15.93 56.59
CA VAL A 11 2.24 15.94 55.38
C VAL A 11 2.80 14.87 54.44
N GLY A 12 2.10 13.74 54.35
CA GLY A 12 2.39 12.69 53.38
C GLY A 12 2.00 13.16 51.98
N LEU A 13 3.01 13.43 51.14
CA LEU A 13 2.83 13.69 49.71
C LEU A 13 2.58 12.34 49.02
N ALA A 14 1.31 11.97 48.84
CA ALA A 14 0.94 10.85 47.99
C ALA A 14 1.17 11.26 46.53
N LEU A 15 2.31 10.88 45.96
CA LEU A 15 2.53 10.87 44.51
C LEU A 15 1.61 9.80 43.91
N SER A 16 0.41 10.21 43.54
CA SER A 16 -0.41 9.45 42.60
C SER A 16 0.36 9.40 41.28
N LEU A 17 0.89 8.22 40.96
CA LEU A 17 1.34 7.86 39.62
C LEU A 17 0.13 7.91 38.69
N SER A 18 -0.20 9.09 38.19
CA SER A 18 -1.10 9.21 37.04
C SER A 18 -0.43 8.46 35.89
N PRO A 19 -1.11 7.51 35.23
CA PRO A 19 -0.57 6.91 34.02
C PRO A 19 -0.23 8.05 33.06
N ALA A 20 0.98 8.02 32.50
CA ALA A 20 1.48 9.07 31.63
C ALA A 20 0.43 9.35 30.54
N ALA A 21 -0.25 10.48 30.64
CA ALA A 21 -1.18 10.91 29.61
C ALA A 21 -0.33 11.24 28.38
N TYR A 22 -0.30 10.33 27.41
CA TYR A 22 0.39 10.55 26.15
C TYR A 22 -0.19 11.80 25.48
N ALA A 23 0.67 12.57 24.79
CA ALA A 23 0.20 13.66 23.95
C ALA A 23 -0.74 13.07 22.89
N MET A 24 -2.03 13.36 23.04
CA MET A 24 -3.09 12.86 22.17
C MET A 24 -3.83 14.07 21.60
N LYS A 25 -3.95 14.09 20.28
CA LYS A 25 -4.66 15.14 19.56
C LYS A 25 -5.90 14.56 18.93
N GLN A 26 -7.05 15.15 19.23
CA GLN A 26 -8.28 14.81 18.53
C GLN A 26 -8.35 15.59 17.21
N LEU A 27 -8.62 14.90 16.10
CA LEU A 27 -8.70 15.49 14.76
C LEU A 27 -10.12 15.41 14.21
N GLU A 28 -10.48 16.39 13.37
CA GLU A 28 -11.71 16.38 12.59
C GLU A 28 -11.54 15.51 11.34
N LEU A 29 -12.40 14.50 11.16
CA LEU A 29 -12.40 13.69 9.95
C LEU A 29 -12.91 14.51 8.76
N LYS A 30 -12.07 14.70 7.74
CA LYS A 30 -12.44 15.39 6.49
C LYS A 30 -12.19 14.47 5.29
N SER A 31 -13.26 14.20 4.54
CA SER A 31 -13.24 13.39 3.30
C SER A 31 -13.31 14.29 2.08
N HIS A 32 -12.56 13.93 1.03
CA HIS A 32 -12.68 14.53 -0.30
C HIS A 32 -13.55 13.69 -1.25
N SER A 33 -13.98 12.52 -0.78
CA SER A 33 -14.79 11.57 -1.54
C SER A 33 -16.28 11.73 -1.21
N HIS A 34 -17.09 12.07 -2.22
CA HIS A 34 -18.56 12.04 -2.15
C HIS A 34 -19.08 10.72 -2.72
N ILE A 35 -18.82 9.62 -2.01
CA ILE A 35 -19.22 8.29 -2.43
C ILE A 35 -20.51 7.91 -1.72
N ALA A 36 -21.44 7.33 -2.48
CA ALA A 36 -22.70 6.82 -1.93
C ALA A 36 -22.43 5.71 -0.91
N ALA A 37 -23.30 5.60 0.09
CA ALA A 37 -23.27 4.47 1.01
C ALA A 37 -23.27 3.13 0.25
N ILE A 38 -22.45 2.21 0.71
CA ILE A 38 -22.39 0.84 0.19
C ILE A 38 -23.15 -0.11 1.11
N ASP A 39 -23.68 -1.21 0.57
CA ASP A 39 -24.28 -2.25 1.39
C ASP A 39 -23.20 -3.11 2.04
N ILE A 40 -23.17 -3.13 3.37
CA ILE A 40 -22.23 -3.92 4.16
C ILE A 40 -23.04 -5.03 4.81
N PRO A 41 -22.88 -6.30 4.41
CA PRO A 41 -23.76 -7.39 4.84
C PRO A 41 -23.44 -7.83 6.27
N LEU A 42 -23.94 -7.08 7.26
CA LEU A 42 -23.65 -7.31 8.67
C LEU A 42 -24.44 -8.48 9.29
N SER A 43 -23.77 -9.24 10.16
CA SER A 43 -24.38 -10.25 11.02
C SER A 43 -25.22 -9.63 12.14
N GLY A 44 -26.08 -10.44 12.78
CA GLY A 44 -26.87 -9.97 13.93
C GLY A 44 -26.01 -9.46 15.09
N LYS A 45 -24.83 -10.06 15.32
CA LYS A 45 -23.90 -9.64 16.37
C LYS A 45 -23.28 -8.28 16.08
N GLU A 46 -22.85 -8.05 14.83
CA GLU A 46 -22.27 -6.77 14.41
C GLU A 46 -23.31 -5.64 14.45
N LYS A 47 -24.55 -5.92 14.04
CA LYS A 47 -25.67 -4.95 14.17
C LYS A 47 -25.94 -4.58 15.63
N ALA A 48 -25.92 -5.57 16.53
CA ALA A 48 -26.08 -5.33 17.96
C ALA A 48 -24.90 -4.51 18.53
N TRP A 49 -23.68 -4.79 18.08
CA TRP A 49 -22.50 -4.00 18.46
C TRP A 49 -22.64 -2.54 18.02
N LEU A 50 -23.00 -2.29 16.75
CA LEU A 50 -23.22 -0.92 16.23
C LEU A 50 -24.30 -0.17 17.01
N ALA A 51 -25.39 -0.85 17.36
CA ALA A 51 -26.48 -0.24 18.14
C ALA A 51 -26.02 0.12 19.57
N ALA A 52 -25.17 -0.71 20.19
CA ALA A 52 -24.62 -0.45 21.52
C ALA A 52 -23.50 0.62 21.50
N GLN A 53 -22.75 0.71 20.39
CA GLN A 53 -21.60 1.59 20.24
C GLN A 53 -21.68 2.36 18.91
N PRO A 54 -22.45 3.47 18.85
CA PRO A 54 -22.63 4.25 17.61
C PRO A 54 -21.42 5.14 17.29
N THR A 55 -20.38 5.14 18.13
CA THR A 55 -19.16 5.94 17.94
C THR A 55 -17.95 5.03 17.90
N LEU A 56 -17.17 5.15 16.83
CA LEU A 56 -15.89 4.48 16.62
C LEU A 56 -14.74 5.46 16.85
N THR A 57 -13.90 5.19 17.85
CA THR A 57 -12.68 5.95 18.11
C THR A 57 -11.49 5.27 17.43
N VAL A 58 -10.90 5.93 16.44
CA VAL A 58 -9.78 5.42 15.63
C VAL A 58 -8.49 6.11 16.05
N GLY A 59 -7.49 5.32 16.43
CA GLY A 59 -6.14 5.81 16.67
C GLY A 59 -5.29 5.85 15.39
N THR A 60 -4.44 6.87 15.30
CA THR A 60 -3.42 7.05 14.24
C THR A 60 -2.15 7.67 14.84
N TRP A 61 -1.07 7.80 14.08
CA TRP A 61 0.21 8.32 14.59
C TRP A 61 1.06 9.06 13.57
N LEU A 62 2.01 9.84 14.09
CA LEU A 62 3.06 10.53 13.34
C LEU A 62 4.28 9.62 13.07
N PRO A 63 5.07 9.89 12.00
CA PRO A 63 4.79 10.87 10.96
C PRO A 63 3.68 10.40 10.01
N GLU A 64 2.93 11.36 9.47
CA GLU A 64 1.93 11.10 8.43
C GLU A 64 2.61 10.73 7.11
N ARG A 65 1.94 9.91 6.30
CA ARG A 65 2.43 9.46 4.99
C ARG A 65 1.46 9.88 3.91
N THR A 66 1.68 11.04 3.33
CA THR A 66 0.87 11.54 2.22
C THR A 66 0.95 10.61 1.01
N PRO A 67 -0.19 10.20 0.39
CA PRO A 67 -1.56 10.63 0.65
C PRO A 67 -2.41 9.66 1.50
N ILE A 68 -1.81 8.64 2.14
CA ILE A 68 -2.54 7.68 3.00
C ILE A 68 -3.18 8.42 4.17
N VAL A 69 -2.35 9.20 4.87
CA VAL A 69 -2.79 10.28 5.75
C VAL A 69 -2.11 11.53 5.23
N TYR A 70 -2.90 12.53 4.87
CA TYR A 70 -2.43 13.74 4.22
C TYR A 70 -1.91 14.73 5.27
N ASP A 71 -0.67 15.18 5.08
CA ASP A 71 0.00 16.22 5.86
C ASP A 71 -0.57 17.61 5.55
N GLY A 72 -1.80 17.82 6.02
CA GLY A 72 -2.58 19.03 5.79
C GLY A 72 -2.57 19.99 6.97
N ASP A 73 -3.76 20.52 7.29
CA ASP A 73 -3.91 21.31 8.51
C ASP A 73 -3.81 20.42 9.74
N GLU A 74 -3.19 20.95 10.79
CA GLU A 74 -2.96 20.23 12.05
C GLU A 74 -4.26 19.81 12.77
N LYS A 75 -5.44 20.26 12.34
CA LYS A 75 -6.71 20.05 13.03
C LYS A 75 -7.55 18.95 12.39
N SER A 76 -7.20 18.50 11.19
CA SER A 76 -8.02 17.58 10.41
C SER A 76 -7.26 16.35 9.98
N TYR A 77 -7.98 15.24 9.96
CA TYR A 77 -7.52 13.97 9.44
C TYR A 77 -8.07 13.82 8.02
N GLN A 78 -7.16 13.88 7.06
CA GLN A 78 -7.41 13.82 5.62
C GLN A 78 -6.54 12.72 4.98
N GLY A 79 -6.84 12.37 3.74
CA GLY A 79 -6.11 11.33 2.99
C GLY A 79 -7.00 10.15 2.63
N ILE A 80 -6.39 9.13 2.02
CA ILE A 80 -7.08 7.91 1.61
C ILE A 80 -7.75 7.24 2.82
N ASN A 81 -7.05 7.15 3.96
CA ASN A 81 -7.62 6.59 5.18
C ASN A 81 -8.86 7.35 5.65
N ALA A 82 -8.85 8.69 5.54
CA ALA A 82 -9.99 9.52 5.92
C ALA A 82 -11.21 9.26 5.02
N ASP A 83 -11.00 9.13 3.71
CA ASP A 83 -12.07 8.83 2.75
C ASP A 83 -12.70 7.45 3.00
N TYR A 84 -11.90 6.43 3.33
CA TYR A 84 -12.43 5.12 3.73
C TYR A 84 -13.21 5.17 5.05
N LEU A 85 -12.71 5.88 6.06
CA LEU A 85 -13.42 6.05 7.32
C LEU A 85 -14.74 6.81 7.14
N ALA A 86 -14.78 7.80 6.25
CA ALA A 86 -15.99 8.53 5.92
C ALA A 86 -17.00 7.66 5.16
N LEU A 87 -16.55 6.83 4.21
CA LEU A 87 -17.39 5.85 3.52
C LEU A 87 -18.02 4.87 4.53
N MET A 88 -17.22 4.33 5.46
CA MET A 88 -17.70 3.44 6.51
C MET A 88 -18.69 4.15 7.44
N ALA A 89 -18.37 5.37 7.88
CA ALA A 89 -19.24 6.19 8.72
C ALA A 89 -20.61 6.42 8.07
N HIS A 90 -20.61 6.80 6.79
CA HIS A 90 -21.82 7.05 6.02
C HIS A 90 -22.64 5.77 5.81
N SER A 91 -21.97 4.66 5.47
CA SER A 91 -22.64 3.38 5.17
C SER A 91 -23.25 2.71 6.40
N LEU A 92 -22.64 2.88 7.57
CA LEU A 92 -23.07 2.25 8.82
C LEU A 92 -23.82 3.18 9.77
N GLY A 93 -23.92 4.47 9.44
CA GLY A 93 -24.55 5.47 10.30
C GLY A 93 -23.81 5.69 11.63
N LEU A 94 -22.50 5.46 11.66
CA LEU A 94 -21.67 5.61 12.86
C LEU A 94 -20.90 6.94 12.86
N LYS A 95 -20.61 7.46 14.06
CA LYS A 95 -19.72 8.61 14.24
C LYS A 95 -18.28 8.14 14.36
N VAL A 96 -17.35 8.76 13.64
CA VAL A 96 -15.92 8.50 13.77
C VAL A 96 -15.23 9.62 14.55
N ILE A 97 -14.39 9.26 15.51
CA ILE A 97 -13.50 10.19 16.24
C ILE A 97 -12.06 9.76 15.98
N ILE A 98 -11.20 10.69 15.56
CA ILE A 98 -9.79 10.40 15.30
C ILE A 98 -8.95 10.88 16.48
N ARG A 99 -8.06 10.01 16.98
CA ARG A 99 -7.04 10.32 17.99
C ARG A 99 -5.65 10.07 17.41
N GLN A 100 -4.87 11.12 17.26
CA GLN A 100 -3.48 11.05 16.80
C GLN A 100 -2.52 11.04 17.97
N TYR A 101 -1.51 10.18 17.87
CA TYR A 101 -0.42 10.02 18.82
C TYR A 101 0.93 10.35 18.16
N ASP A 102 1.96 10.64 18.96
CA ASP A 102 3.28 11.01 18.41
C ASP A 102 4.01 9.82 17.76
N THR A 103 3.72 8.60 18.21
CA THR A 103 4.38 7.39 17.74
C THR A 103 3.42 6.22 17.65
N GLU A 104 3.77 5.24 16.82
CA GLU A 104 3.04 3.98 16.70
C GLU A 104 2.92 3.26 18.05
N GLN A 105 3.99 3.24 18.85
CA GLN A 105 4.00 2.56 20.15
C GLN A 105 2.98 3.17 21.12
N GLN A 106 2.81 4.49 21.10
CA GLN A 106 1.79 5.17 21.91
C GLN A 106 0.39 4.81 21.43
N ALA A 107 0.15 4.76 20.12
CA ALA A 107 -1.14 4.35 19.57
C ALA A 107 -1.49 2.90 19.93
N LEU A 108 -0.53 1.97 19.85
CA LEU A 108 -0.70 0.57 20.27
C LEU A 108 -1.00 0.45 21.77
N THR A 109 -0.31 1.24 22.59
CA THR A 109 -0.56 1.28 24.04
C THR A 109 -1.98 1.81 24.32
N ALA A 110 -2.39 2.87 23.64
CA ALA A 110 -3.75 3.40 23.76
C ALA A 110 -4.84 2.42 23.32
N LEU A 111 -4.57 1.58 22.31
CA LEU A 111 -5.47 0.50 21.92
C LEU A 111 -5.58 -0.57 23.02
N ALA A 112 -4.45 -1.00 23.58
CA ALA A 112 -4.40 -1.97 24.67
C ALA A 112 -5.13 -1.45 25.93
N ASP A 113 -4.93 -0.17 26.26
CA ASP A 113 -5.56 0.52 27.40
C ASP A 113 -7.03 0.91 27.15
N ARG A 114 -7.61 0.49 26.01
CA ARG A 114 -9.01 0.76 25.63
C ARG A 114 -9.35 2.25 25.49
N GLN A 115 -8.36 3.09 25.22
CA GLN A 115 -8.55 4.51 24.93
C GLN A 115 -9.01 4.73 23.48
N VAL A 116 -8.74 3.79 22.59
CA VAL A 116 -9.28 3.74 21.23
C VAL A 116 -9.91 2.38 20.98
N ASP A 117 -10.82 2.32 20.01
CA ASP A 117 -11.51 1.09 19.63
C ASP A 117 -10.70 0.27 18.61
N THR A 118 -10.02 0.97 17.71
CA THR A 118 -9.17 0.40 16.67
C THR A 118 -8.02 1.35 16.35
N LEU A 119 -6.98 0.85 15.71
CA LEU A 119 -6.05 1.67 14.92
C LEU A 119 -6.35 1.50 13.43
N LEU A 120 -6.03 2.52 12.64
CA LEU A 120 -5.91 2.39 11.19
C LEU A 120 -4.46 2.71 10.83
N THR A 121 -3.74 1.72 10.31
CA THR A 121 -2.29 1.81 10.19
C THR A 121 -1.83 2.71 9.05
N GLN A 122 -0.53 3.02 9.01
CA GLN A 122 0.14 3.38 7.76
C GLN A 122 0.41 2.11 6.92
N VAL A 123 0.96 2.26 5.71
CA VAL A 123 1.47 1.12 4.94
C VAL A 123 2.80 0.67 5.52
N ALA A 124 2.91 -0.62 5.84
CA ALA A 124 4.15 -1.24 6.29
C ALA A 124 4.18 -2.72 5.92
N HIS A 125 5.37 -3.29 5.87
CA HIS A 125 5.53 -4.74 5.88
C HIS A 125 5.47 -5.19 7.34
N ARG A 126 4.33 -5.75 7.77
CA ARG A 126 4.13 -6.10 9.17
C ARG A 126 3.56 -7.50 9.29
N ASP A 127 4.43 -8.45 9.64
CA ASP A 127 4.05 -9.87 9.74
C ASP A 127 3.56 -10.26 11.15
N ALA A 128 3.91 -9.50 12.19
CA ALA A 128 3.55 -9.82 13.57
C ALA A 128 3.07 -8.60 14.37
N LEU A 129 1.99 -8.78 15.13
CA LEU A 129 1.54 -7.87 16.17
C LEU A 129 1.90 -8.40 17.56
N ALA A 130 1.84 -7.53 18.56
CA ALA A 130 1.89 -7.94 19.96
C ALA A 130 0.72 -8.89 20.28
N PRO A 131 0.90 -9.85 21.22
CA PRO A 131 -0.19 -10.71 21.67
C PRO A 131 -1.41 -9.91 22.14
N GLY A 132 -2.62 -10.41 21.86
CA GLY A 132 -3.86 -9.74 22.22
C GLY A 132 -4.40 -8.76 21.16
N LEU A 133 -3.70 -8.63 20.03
CA LEU A 133 -4.10 -7.77 18.92
C LEU A 133 -4.26 -8.57 17.63
N ASP A 134 -5.29 -8.22 16.87
CA ASP A 134 -5.61 -8.81 15.56
C ASP A 134 -5.58 -7.76 14.45
N GLN A 135 -5.40 -8.22 13.21
CA GLN A 135 -5.39 -7.39 12.01
C GLN A 135 -6.52 -7.81 11.06
N SER A 136 -7.28 -6.83 10.58
CA SER A 136 -8.25 -7.07 9.51
C SER A 136 -7.57 -7.52 8.23
N ALA A 137 -8.37 -7.92 7.24
CA ALA A 137 -7.99 -7.90 5.83
C ALA A 137 -7.32 -6.56 5.44
N PRO A 138 -6.44 -6.54 4.43
CA PRO A 138 -5.79 -5.31 4.00
C PRO A 138 -6.82 -4.37 3.38
N LEU A 139 -6.95 -3.17 3.95
CA LEU A 139 -7.75 -2.09 3.36
C LEU A 139 -7.05 -1.54 2.12
N LEU A 140 -5.72 -1.34 2.21
CA LEU A 140 -4.87 -1.02 1.06
C LEU A 140 -3.72 -2.00 0.96
N LYS A 141 -3.33 -2.31 -0.28
CA LYS A 141 -2.08 -2.96 -0.62
C LYS A 141 -1.22 -2.02 -1.46
N THR A 142 0.08 -2.06 -1.24
CA THR A 142 1.06 -1.31 -2.03
C THR A 142 2.19 -2.22 -2.46
N TRP A 143 2.80 -1.88 -3.60
CA TRP A 143 3.91 -2.64 -4.19
C TRP A 143 5.15 -1.77 -4.33
N PRO A 144 6.35 -2.33 -4.10
CA PRO A 144 7.59 -1.64 -4.42
C PRO A 144 7.59 -1.28 -5.91
N THR A 145 8.03 -0.07 -6.19
CA THR A 145 7.90 0.57 -7.51
C THR A 145 9.23 1.19 -7.90
N LEU A 146 9.70 0.84 -9.10
CA LEU A 146 10.88 1.43 -9.73
C LEU A 146 10.48 2.65 -10.54
N VAL A 147 11.15 3.78 -10.32
CA VAL A 147 10.94 5.03 -11.05
C VAL A 147 12.21 5.43 -11.78
N THR A 148 12.05 5.94 -13.01
CA THR A 148 13.13 6.51 -13.82
C THR A 148 12.71 7.86 -14.41
N SER A 149 13.70 8.57 -14.97
CA SER A 149 13.49 9.78 -15.76
C SER A 149 12.82 9.48 -17.10
N LEU A 150 11.86 10.31 -17.51
CA LEU A 150 11.28 10.31 -18.86
C LEU A 150 12.31 10.64 -19.95
N LYS A 151 13.45 11.26 -19.59
CA LYS A 151 14.56 11.50 -20.52
C LYS A 151 15.29 10.22 -20.92
N SER A 152 15.20 9.18 -20.10
CA SER A 152 15.75 7.85 -20.34
C SER A 152 14.73 6.81 -19.85
N PRO A 153 13.62 6.61 -20.58
CA PRO A 153 12.46 5.88 -20.08
C PRO A 153 12.65 4.35 -20.08
N LEU A 154 13.67 3.86 -20.79
CA LEU A 154 13.96 2.43 -20.94
C LEU A 154 15.30 2.02 -20.31
N PRO A 155 15.59 2.38 -19.05
CA PRO A 155 16.74 1.80 -18.38
C PRO A 155 16.41 0.33 -18.04
N PRO A 156 17.41 -0.56 -17.87
CA PRO A 156 17.18 -1.94 -17.45
C PRO A 156 16.35 -2.00 -16.16
N LEU A 157 15.42 -2.94 -16.04
CA LEU A 157 14.62 -3.10 -14.80
C LEU A 157 15.36 -3.96 -13.76
N THR A 158 16.34 -4.74 -14.21
CA THR A 158 17.35 -5.42 -13.39
C THR A 158 18.70 -5.31 -14.09
N THR A 159 19.82 -5.21 -13.37
CA THR A 159 21.15 -5.28 -13.99
C THR A 159 22.24 -5.54 -12.95
N ASP A 160 23.27 -6.30 -13.34
CA ASP A 160 24.49 -6.47 -12.55
C ASP A 160 25.44 -5.27 -12.67
N ARG A 161 25.17 -4.32 -13.58
CA ARG A 161 26.00 -3.13 -13.72
C ARG A 161 25.83 -2.19 -12.53
N ARG A 162 26.86 -1.39 -12.25
CA ARG A 162 26.77 -0.36 -11.22
C ARG A 162 25.77 0.71 -11.63
N VAL A 163 24.76 0.93 -10.79
CA VAL A 163 23.74 1.98 -10.94
C VAL A 163 23.68 2.87 -9.71
N THR A 164 23.10 4.06 -9.83
CA THR A 164 22.81 4.95 -8.71
C THR A 164 21.31 4.92 -8.41
N LEU A 165 20.95 4.69 -7.16
CA LEU A 165 19.57 4.47 -6.74
C LEU A 165 19.24 5.33 -5.51
N ALA A 166 18.15 6.06 -5.58
CA ALA A 166 17.61 6.83 -4.47
C ALA A 166 16.52 6.02 -3.72
N CYS A 167 16.52 6.12 -2.40
CA CYS A 167 15.39 5.68 -1.56
C CYS A 167 15.25 6.64 -0.37
N THR A 168 14.14 6.58 0.36
CA THR A 168 13.99 7.30 1.62
C THR A 168 14.77 6.63 2.75
N ARG A 169 15.05 7.33 3.85
CA ARG A 169 15.78 6.73 5.00
C ARG A 169 15.08 5.51 5.60
N ASP A 170 13.76 5.45 5.51
CA ASP A 170 12.91 4.36 5.98
C ASP A 170 12.62 3.31 4.88
N CYS A 171 13.48 3.23 3.85
CA CYS A 171 13.37 2.26 2.77
C CYS A 171 13.15 0.83 3.29
N ALA A 172 12.02 0.22 2.93
CA ALA A 172 11.70 -1.16 3.29
C ALA A 172 12.13 -2.18 2.23
N PHE A 173 12.76 -1.74 1.14
CA PHE A 173 12.89 -2.52 -0.10
C PHE A 173 14.32 -2.98 -0.42
N PHE A 174 15.17 -3.13 0.59
CA PHE A 174 16.58 -3.49 0.40
C PHE A 174 16.77 -4.86 -0.27
N ASP A 175 15.95 -5.87 0.06
CA ASP A 175 16.05 -7.18 -0.57
C ASP A 175 15.72 -7.12 -2.07
N ILE A 176 14.69 -6.35 -2.44
CA ILE A 176 14.35 -6.08 -3.85
C ILE A 176 15.49 -5.36 -4.55
N ILE A 177 16.06 -4.31 -3.93
CA ILE A 177 17.20 -3.57 -4.48
C ILE A 177 18.39 -4.51 -4.70
N GLN A 178 18.72 -5.36 -3.72
CA GLN A 178 19.83 -6.28 -3.80
C GLN A 178 19.62 -7.35 -4.88
N GLN A 179 18.39 -7.83 -5.05
CA GLN A 179 18.04 -8.82 -6.07
C GLN A 179 18.06 -8.23 -7.49
N ALA A 180 17.52 -7.03 -7.68
CA ALA A 180 17.40 -6.39 -8.99
C ALA A 180 18.67 -5.65 -9.43
N PHE A 181 19.39 -5.06 -8.47
CA PHE A 181 20.55 -4.19 -8.69
C PHE A 181 21.66 -4.49 -7.66
N PRO A 182 22.30 -5.68 -7.71
CA PRO A 182 23.24 -6.13 -6.69
C PRO A 182 24.45 -5.19 -6.48
N ASN A 183 24.80 -4.39 -7.50
CA ASN A 183 25.90 -3.43 -7.45
C ASN A 183 25.44 -1.96 -7.34
N ALA A 184 24.21 -1.71 -6.88
CA ALA A 184 23.67 -0.36 -6.72
C ALA A 184 24.44 0.46 -5.66
N LYS A 185 24.73 1.72 -5.98
CA LYS A 185 25.07 2.74 -4.98
C LYS A 185 23.77 3.39 -4.52
N ILE A 186 23.36 3.07 -3.30
CA ILE A 186 22.13 3.59 -2.69
C ILE A 186 22.42 4.93 -2.00
N THR A 187 21.61 5.94 -2.28
CA THR A 187 21.60 7.24 -1.61
C THR A 187 20.27 7.41 -0.88
N LEU A 188 20.32 7.72 0.42
CA LEU A 188 19.13 7.86 1.26
C LEU A 188 18.75 9.34 1.44
N TYR A 189 17.47 9.65 1.28
CA TYR A 189 16.91 11.00 1.41
C TYR A 189 15.83 11.07 2.49
N ASP A 190 15.51 12.29 2.94
CA ASP A 190 14.51 12.52 4.00
C ASP A 190 13.07 12.41 3.52
N SER A 191 12.82 12.52 2.21
CA SER A 191 11.47 12.45 1.64
C SER A 191 11.44 11.92 0.21
N ASP A 192 10.28 11.40 -0.20
CA ASP A 192 10.01 10.99 -1.58
C ASP A 192 10.31 12.13 -2.56
N TYR A 193 9.97 13.38 -2.20
CA TYR A 193 10.25 14.55 -3.03
C TYR A 193 11.75 14.72 -3.30
N GLN A 194 12.60 14.70 -2.26
CA GLN A 194 14.04 14.87 -2.42
C GLN A 194 14.65 13.71 -3.22
N ALA A 195 14.22 12.48 -2.92
CA ALA A 195 14.69 11.29 -3.60
C ALA A 195 14.32 11.31 -5.10
N LEU A 196 13.08 11.62 -5.44
CA LEU A 196 12.60 11.74 -6.81
C LEU A 196 13.25 12.92 -7.54
N ALA A 197 13.46 14.06 -6.88
CA ALA A 197 14.16 15.21 -7.46
C ALA A 197 15.60 14.86 -7.88
N SER A 198 16.28 13.99 -7.12
CA SER A 198 17.62 13.49 -7.49
C SER A 198 17.62 12.65 -8.77
N VAL A 199 16.49 12.00 -9.10
CA VAL A 199 16.32 11.28 -10.38
C VAL A 199 16.07 12.26 -11.52
N VAL A 200 15.30 13.33 -11.27
CA VAL A 200 15.06 14.40 -12.25
C VAL A 200 16.35 15.12 -12.62
N SER A 201 17.24 15.37 -11.65
CA SER A 201 18.54 16.03 -11.86
C SER A 201 19.59 15.11 -12.49
N GLY A 202 19.38 13.79 -12.48
CA GLY A 202 20.31 12.79 -12.98
C GLY A 202 21.40 12.40 -11.97
N GLU A 203 21.29 12.82 -10.71
CA GLU A 203 22.17 12.36 -9.63
C GLU A 203 21.98 10.86 -9.35
N ASN A 204 20.73 10.40 -9.34
CA ASN A 204 20.38 8.98 -9.29
C ASN A 204 19.68 8.56 -10.59
N GLN A 205 19.96 7.34 -11.05
CA GLN A 205 19.30 6.79 -12.24
C GLN A 205 17.90 6.27 -11.90
N TYR A 206 17.74 5.74 -10.70
CA TYR A 206 16.50 5.13 -10.23
C TYR A 206 16.07 5.68 -8.89
N PHE A 207 14.77 5.60 -8.63
CA PHE A 207 14.20 5.67 -7.29
C PHE A 207 13.38 4.40 -7.03
N ILE A 208 13.41 3.89 -5.80
CA ILE A 208 12.51 2.84 -5.34
C ILE A 208 11.70 3.33 -4.13
N GLY A 209 10.38 3.14 -4.20
CA GLY A 209 9.42 3.46 -3.14
C GLY A 209 8.16 2.59 -3.29
N ASN A 210 7.08 2.89 -2.56
CA ASN A 210 5.79 2.20 -2.75
C ASN A 210 4.93 2.94 -3.79
N ASN A 211 4.08 2.23 -4.54
CA ASN A 211 3.32 2.82 -5.65
C ASN A 211 2.38 3.97 -5.25
N ILE A 212 1.88 4.00 -4.01
CA ILE A 212 0.93 5.01 -3.55
C ILE A 212 1.64 6.35 -3.27
N THR A 213 2.59 6.41 -2.34
CA THR A 213 3.26 7.69 -2.00
C THR A 213 4.08 8.21 -3.17
N THR A 214 4.75 7.30 -3.89
CA THR A 214 5.50 7.60 -5.11
C THR A 214 4.60 8.14 -6.21
N GLY A 215 3.47 7.46 -6.48
CA GLY A 215 2.52 7.86 -7.51
C GLY A 215 1.95 9.26 -7.23
N HIS A 216 1.60 9.55 -5.97
CA HIS A 216 1.15 10.87 -5.54
C HIS A 216 2.22 11.94 -5.78
N CYS A 217 3.45 11.70 -5.32
CA CYS A 217 4.54 12.66 -5.42
C CYS A 217 4.87 12.96 -6.90
N ILE A 218 4.90 11.93 -7.75
CA ILE A 218 5.07 12.09 -9.20
C ILE A 218 3.91 12.90 -9.79
N SER A 219 2.66 12.54 -9.49
CA SER A 219 1.49 13.26 -10.00
C SER A 219 1.51 14.74 -9.62
N LYS A 220 1.90 15.06 -8.39
CA LYS A 220 1.88 16.43 -7.85
C LYS A 220 3.05 17.29 -8.34
N TYR A 221 4.26 16.72 -8.42
CA TYR A 221 5.48 17.53 -8.64
C TYR A 221 6.28 17.16 -9.90
N PHE A 222 6.17 15.93 -10.41
CA PHE A 222 7.11 15.40 -11.42
C PHE A 222 6.43 14.71 -12.61
N SER A 223 5.17 15.02 -12.88
CA SER A 223 4.35 14.33 -13.89
C SER A 223 4.94 14.40 -15.31
N GLN A 224 5.71 15.44 -15.61
CA GLN A 224 6.38 15.63 -16.92
C GLN A 224 7.84 15.13 -16.94
N SER A 225 8.37 14.69 -15.81
CA SER A 225 9.80 14.37 -15.67
C SER A 225 10.07 12.91 -15.33
N LEU A 226 9.15 12.23 -14.65
CA LEU A 226 9.34 10.88 -14.13
C LEU A 226 8.24 9.93 -14.61
N VAL A 227 8.60 8.65 -14.67
CA VAL A 227 7.71 7.54 -15.02
C VAL A 227 7.96 6.36 -14.08
N ILE A 228 6.89 5.68 -13.70
CA ILE A 228 6.98 4.37 -13.06
C ILE A 228 7.37 3.36 -14.14
N ALA A 229 8.54 2.73 -13.98
CA ALA A 229 9.09 1.79 -14.94
C ALA A 229 8.70 0.33 -14.64
N HIS A 230 8.48 -0.01 -13.37
CA HIS A 230 8.19 -1.39 -12.96
C HIS A 230 7.56 -1.46 -11.56
N TYR A 231 6.77 -2.51 -11.31
CA TYR A 231 6.28 -2.88 -9.97
C TYR A 231 6.83 -4.26 -9.58
N PHE A 232 7.44 -4.35 -8.40
CA PHE A 232 7.90 -5.61 -7.84
C PHE A 232 6.78 -6.31 -7.07
N ARG A 233 6.74 -7.63 -7.15
CA ARG A 233 5.66 -8.43 -6.52
C ARG A 233 5.94 -8.75 -5.06
N GLN A 234 7.21 -8.92 -4.69
CA GLN A 234 7.62 -9.24 -3.33
C GLN A 234 7.60 -7.98 -2.46
N GLN A 235 7.58 -8.18 -1.14
CA GLN A 235 7.56 -7.09 -0.16
C GLN A 235 6.40 -6.11 -0.35
N GLU A 236 5.22 -6.62 -0.73
CA GLU A 236 4.01 -5.82 -0.66
C GLU A 236 3.79 -5.32 0.78
N GLN A 237 3.27 -4.11 0.91
CA GLN A 237 2.96 -3.51 2.19
C GLN A 237 1.44 -3.38 2.33
N HIS A 238 0.97 -3.39 3.58
CA HIS A 238 -0.46 -3.33 3.86
C HIS A 238 -0.81 -2.19 4.80
N ASN A 239 -1.99 -1.63 4.58
CA ASN A 239 -2.72 -0.78 5.50
C ASN A 239 -3.92 -1.56 6.01
N ARG A 240 -4.10 -1.63 7.34
CA ARG A 240 -5.08 -2.51 7.99
C ARG A 240 -5.73 -1.80 9.17
N PHE A 241 -6.89 -2.29 9.59
CA PHE A 241 -7.38 -2.03 10.93
C PHE A 241 -6.67 -2.96 11.91
N VAL A 242 -6.36 -2.45 13.10
CA VAL A 242 -5.83 -3.23 14.22
C VAL A 242 -6.80 -3.15 15.39
N THR A 243 -7.28 -4.30 15.83
CA THR A 243 -8.24 -4.45 16.92
C THR A 243 -7.63 -5.24 18.06
N ARG A 244 -8.24 -5.18 19.25
CA ARG A 244 -7.99 -6.18 20.29
C ARG A 244 -8.73 -7.47 19.96
N ASP A 245 -8.15 -8.61 20.32
CA ASP A 245 -8.74 -9.94 20.13
C ASP A 245 -10.01 -10.16 20.98
N ASP A 246 -10.17 -9.39 22.06
CA ASP A 246 -11.35 -9.36 22.91
C ASP A 246 -12.58 -8.65 22.30
N ARG A 247 -12.50 -8.22 21.02
CA ARG A 247 -13.60 -7.61 20.26
C ARG A 247 -13.77 -8.24 18.87
N PRO A 248 -14.14 -9.53 18.80
CA PRO A 248 -14.29 -10.23 17.53
C PRO A 248 -15.40 -9.63 16.65
N GLU A 249 -16.47 -9.06 17.22
CA GLU A 249 -17.53 -8.41 16.44
C GLU A 249 -17.04 -7.17 15.69
N LEU A 250 -16.17 -6.35 16.31
CA LEU A 250 -15.58 -5.17 15.67
C LEU A 250 -14.60 -5.57 14.57
N HIS A 251 -13.79 -6.59 14.84
CA HIS A 251 -12.88 -7.15 13.84
C HIS A 251 -13.63 -7.66 12.60
N GLN A 252 -14.68 -8.46 12.80
CA GLN A 252 -15.51 -8.98 11.72
C GLN A 252 -16.25 -7.87 10.95
N LEU A 253 -16.65 -6.80 11.63
CA LEU A 253 -17.23 -5.63 10.97
C LEU A 253 -16.23 -4.97 10.01
N PHE A 254 -14.96 -4.80 10.41
CA PHE A 254 -13.93 -4.25 9.51
C PHE A 254 -13.67 -5.16 8.32
N ASP A 255 -13.57 -6.47 8.55
CA ASP A 255 -13.43 -7.42 7.45
C ASP A 255 -14.60 -7.33 6.47
N ARG A 256 -15.84 -7.32 6.95
CA ARG A 256 -17.02 -7.19 6.07
C ARG A 256 -17.04 -5.85 5.33
N PHE A 257 -16.66 -4.76 5.98
CA PHE A 257 -16.52 -3.47 5.33
C PHE A 257 -15.50 -3.54 4.19
N ILE A 258 -14.29 -4.06 4.45
CA ILE A 258 -13.22 -4.20 3.46
C ILE A 258 -13.67 -5.08 2.28
N HIS A 259 -14.36 -6.18 2.54
CA HIS A 259 -14.87 -7.07 1.49
C HIS A 259 -16.05 -6.48 0.71
N ALA A 260 -16.80 -5.53 1.28
CA ALA A 260 -17.90 -4.84 0.60
C ALA A 260 -17.41 -3.71 -0.32
N VAL A 261 -16.18 -3.24 -0.15
CA VAL A 261 -15.57 -2.26 -1.08
C VAL A 261 -15.16 -2.97 -2.37
N ASP A 262 -15.90 -2.69 -3.45
CA ASP A 262 -15.54 -3.14 -4.79
C ASP A 262 -14.42 -2.31 -5.44
N SER A 263 -13.90 -2.80 -6.57
CA SER A 263 -12.79 -2.17 -7.27
C SER A 263 -13.14 -0.74 -7.73
N ASP A 264 -14.39 -0.51 -8.14
CA ASP A 264 -14.81 0.80 -8.64
C ASP A 264 -14.86 1.84 -7.52
N THR A 265 -15.32 1.44 -6.33
CA THR A 265 -15.33 2.27 -5.13
C THR A 265 -13.91 2.56 -4.68
N ALA A 266 -13.04 1.54 -4.64
CA ALA A 266 -11.63 1.72 -4.30
C ALA A 266 -10.93 2.69 -5.27
N MET A 267 -11.18 2.55 -6.57
CA MET A 267 -10.65 3.46 -7.60
C MET A 267 -11.18 4.88 -7.44
N ARG A 268 -12.48 5.06 -7.18
CA ARG A 268 -13.06 6.40 -6.97
C ARG A 268 -12.46 7.12 -5.76
N ILE A 269 -12.22 6.40 -4.65
CA ILE A 269 -11.48 6.95 -3.50
C ILE A 269 -10.08 7.34 -3.95
N MET A 270 -9.38 6.44 -4.64
CA MET A 270 -7.98 6.61 -4.97
C MET A 270 -7.72 7.74 -5.98
N GLN A 271 -8.62 7.96 -6.94
CA GLN A 271 -8.50 8.99 -7.98
C GLN A 271 -8.40 10.42 -7.43
N ASN A 272 -8.93 10.69 -6.23
CA ASN A 272 -8.78 11.99 -5.59
C ASN A 272 -7.34 12.26 -5.12
N TRP A 273 -6.53 11.20 -4.99
CA TRP A 273 -5.19 11.25 -4.41
C TRP A 273 -4.10 10.82 -5.40
N LEU A 274 -4.40 9.91 -6.33
CA LEU A 274 -3.47 9.33 -7.29
C LEU A 274 -4.02 9.42 -8.71
N ASN A 275 -3.27 10.09 -9.59
CA ASN A 275 -3.53 10.07 -11.04
C ASN A 275 -2.54 9.19 -11.80
N ARG A 276 -1.56 8.58 -11.11
CA ARG A 276 -0.56 7.66 -11.66
C ARG A 276 -0.26 6.57 -10.66
N GLY A 277 0.00 5.36 -11.18
CA GLY A 277 0.34 4.21 -10.34
C GLY A 277 -0.80 3.75 -9.43
N ASP A 278 -2.04 4.16 -9.75
CA ASP A 278 -3.23 3.67 -9.08
C ASP A 278 -3.42 2.18 -9.40
N LEU A 279 -3.12 1.36 -8.40
CA LEU A 279 -3.32 -0.09 -8.41
C LEU A 279 -4.43 -0.50 -7.43
N SER A 280 -5.32 0.44 -7.04
CA SER A 280 -6.39 0.18 -6.06
C SER A 280 -7.34 -0.94 -6.48
N PHE A 281 -7.51 -1.17 -7.78
CA PHE A 281 -8.28 -2.31 -8.32
C PHE A 281 -7.67 -3.67 -7.94
N LEU A 282 -6.39 -3.73 -7.55
CA LEU A 282 -5.74 -4.95 -7.05
C LEU A 282 -6.03 -5.22 -5.56
N ASN A 283 -6.69 -4.30 -4.85
CA ASN A 283 -7.13 -4.53 -3.47
C ASN A 283 -8.29 -5.52 -3.42
N THR A 284 -9.11 -5.58 -4.47
CA THR A 284 -10.20 -6.56 -4.60
C THR A 284 -9.67 -7.89 -5.15
N PRO A 285 -9.83 -9.02 -4.44
CA PRO A 285 -9.37 -10.32 -4.92
C PRO A 285 -10.08 -10.74 -6.20
N LEU A 286 -9.33 -11.27 -7.18
CA LEU A 286 -9.93 -11.98 -8.30
C LEU A 286 -10.51 -13.30 -7.81
N THR A 287 -11.79 -13.53 -8.13
CA THR A 287 -12.42 -14.83 -7.92
C THR A 287 -12.17 -15.71 -9.13
N PHE A 288 -11.26 -16.66 -9.00
CA PHE A 288 -11.02 -17.68 -10.01
C PHE A 288 -12.01 -18.82 -9.89
N SER A 289 -12.45 -19.35 -11.03
CA SER A 289 -13.11 -20.66 -11.05
C SER A 289 -12.16 -21.76 -10.55
N PRO A 290 -12.68 -22.90 -10.07
CA PRO A 290 -11.84 -24.02 -9.67
C PRO A 290 -10.92 -24.54 -10.79
N GLU A 291 -11.29 -24.36 -12.06
CA GLU A 291 -10.46 -24.71 -13.21
C GLU A 291 -9.31 -23.73 -13.42
N GLU A 292 -9.59 -22.42 -13.37
CA GLU A 292 -8.57 -21.39 -13.49
C GLU A 292 -7.57 -21.44 -12.34
N GLN A 293 -8.03 -21.65 -11.10
CA GLN A 293 -7.15 -21.76 -9.94
C GLN A 293 -6.20 -22.95 -10.08
N ARG A 294 -6.70 -24.11 -10.52
CA ARG A 294 -5.86 -25.29 -10.84
C ARG A 294 -4.88 -24.99 -11.96
N TRP A 295 -5.31 -24.25 -12.99
CA TRP A 295 -4.44 -23.88 -14.10
C TRP A 295 -3.29 -22.96 -13.64
N VAL A 296 -3.58 -21.91 -12.87
CA VAL A 296 -2.59 -20.95 -12.34
C VAL A 296 -1.59 -21.63 -11.42
N GLN A 297 -2.06 -22.53 -10.54
CA GLN A 297 -1.19 -23.30 -9.66
C GLN A 297 -0.23 -24.21 -10.44
N LYS A 298 -0.71 -24.84 -11.52
CA LYS A 298 0.09 -25.74 -12.37
C LYS A 298 1.04 -24.98 -13.30
N HIS A 299 0.68 -23.78 -13.76
CA HIS A 299 1.41 -23.03 -14.78
C HIS A 299 1.98 -21.72 -14.23
N ARG A 300 2.76 -21.80 -13.14
CA ARG A 300 3.41 -20.63 -12.51
C ARG A 300 4.24 -19.78 -13.47
N ARG A 301 4.84 -20.40 -14.51
CA ARG A 301 5.60 -19.73 -15.56
C ARG A 301 4.94 -19.93 -16.92
N VAL A 302 4.57 -18.84 -17.57
CA VAL A 302 3.88 -18.80 -18.87
C VAL A 302 4.82 -18.25 -19.92
N ARG A 303 5.10 -19.04 -20.96
CA ARG A 303 5.98 -18.64 -22.05
C ARG A 303 5.17 -17.92 -23.13
N LEU A 304 5.48 -16.66 -23.40
CA LEU A 304 4.77 -15.82 -24.37
C LEU A 304 5.64 -15.60 -25.61
N LEU A 305 5.10 -15.79 -26.82
CA LEU A 305 5.81 -15.40 -28.02
C LEU A 305 5.57 -13.90 -28.28
N VAL A 306 6.65 -13.14 -28.45
CA VAL A 306 6.57 -11.68 -28.56
C VAL A 306 7.30 -11.19 -29.79
N ASN A 307 6.65 -10.30 -30.55
CA ASN A 307 7.30 -9.50 -31.58
C ASN A 307 7.83 -8.20 -30.93
N PRO A 308 9.15 -8.01 -30.80
CA PRO A 308 9.71 -6.81 -30.17
C PRO A 308 9.65 -5.56 -31.07
N TYR A 309 9.14 -5.66 -32.29
CA TYR A 309 9.08 -4.55 -33.25
C TYR A 309 7.65 -4.04 -33.41
N PHE A 310 6.95 -3.80 -32.31
CA PHE A 310 5.61 -3.22 -32.34
C PHE A 310 5.39 -2.14 -31.26
N PRO A 311 6.18 -1.04 -31.24
CA PRO A 311 5.91 0.09 -30.36
C PRO A 311 4.53 0.72 -30.63
N PRO A 312 3.86 1.29 -29.60
CA PRO A 312 4.28 1.33 -28.19
C PRO A 312 3.88 0.08 -27.38
N PHE A 313 3.34 -0.96 -28.03
CA PHE A 313 2.76 -2.13 -27.35
C PHE A 313 3.81 -3.12 -26.87
N THR A 314 4.72 -3.53 -27.75
CA THR A 314 5.82 -4.45 -27.42
C THR A 314 7.12 -3.96 -28.05
N LEU A 315 8.11 -3.74 -27.20
CA LEU A 315 9.48 -3.42 -27.55
C LEU A 315 10.43 -4.08 -26.55
N VAL A 316 11.73 -3.93 -26.74
CA VAL A 316 12.72 -4.36 -25.76
C VAL A 316 13.70 -3.25 -25.45
N ASP A 317 14.29 -3.27 -24.27
CA ASP A 317 15.43 -2.41 -23.96
C ASP A 317 16.77 -3.07 -24.36
N ASN A 318 17.86 -2.48 -23.90
CA ASN A 318 19.23 -2.91 -24.25
C ASN A 318 19.63 -4.25 -23.60
N GLU A 319 18.84 -4.79 -22.67
CA GLU A 319 19.07 -6.10 -22.04
C GLU A 319 18.09 -7.17 -22.58
N ASP A 320 17.45 -6.92 -23.74
CA ASP A 320 16.41 -7.76 -24.35
C ASP A 320 15.17 -7.96 -23.44
N GLU A 321 15.01 -7.11 -22.41
CA GLU A 321 13.86 -7.15 -21.50
C GLU A 321 12.63 -6.57 -22.19
N LEU A 322 11.47 -7.23 -22.06
CA LEU A 322 10.21 -6.80 -22.69
C LEU A 322 9.70 -5.51 -22.06
N ARG A 323 9.41 -4.51 -22.90
CA ARG A 323 8.91 -3.18 -22.53
C ARG A 323 7.69 -2.80 -23.38
N GLY A 324 7.02 -1.72 -22.98
CA GLY A 324 5.81 -1.20 -23.63
C GLY A 324 4.54 -1.64 -22.91
N ILE A 325 3.39 -1.24 -23.45
CA ILE A 325 2.08 -1.39 -22.79
C ILE A 325 1.80 -2.86 -22.41
N MET A 326 2.18 -3.82 -23.26
CA MET A 326 1.98 -5.24 -22.95
C MET A 326 2.86 -5.72 -21.81
N ALA A 327 4.08 -5.18 -21.66
CA ALA A 327 4.93 -5.49 -20.51
C ALA A 327 4.29 -5.01 -19.21
N ASP A 328 3.77 -3.78 -19.21
CA ASP A 328 3.11 -3.16 -18.05
C ASP A 328 1.84 -3.95 -17.67
N MET A 329 1.03 -4.34 -18.66
CA MET A 329 -0.13 -5.19 -18.43
C MET A 329 0.25 -6.56 -17.85
N LEU A 330 1.28 -7.21 -18.38
CA LEU A 330 1.76 -8.49 -17.85
C LEU A 330 2.34 -8.34 -16.44
N ASN A 331 2.95 -7.20 -16.12
CA ASN A 331 3.39 -6.89 -14.76
C ASN A 331 2.21 -6.81 -13.81
N ILE A 332 1.13 -6.10 -14.18
CA ILE A 332 -0.11 -6.02 -13.38
C ILE A 332 -0.76 -7.41 -13.22
N VAL A 333 -0.85 -8.19 -14.30
CA VAL A 333 -1.37 -9.57 -14.23
C VAL A 333 -0.52 -10.43 -13.30
N SER A 334 0.81 -10.26 -13.33
CA SER A 334 1.73 -10.96 -12.41
C SER A 334 1.49 -10.58 -10.95
N LEU A 335 1.26 -9.30 -10.65
CA LEU A 335 0.91 -8.84 -9.30
C LEU A 335 -0.39 -9.50 -8.81
N GLN A 336 -1.41 -9.58 -9.66
CA GLN A 336 -2.73 -10.07 -9.27
C GLN A 336 -2.84 -11.60 -9.20
N THR A 337 -2.15 -12.31 -10.10
CA THR A 337 -2.30 -13.77 -10.29
C THR A 337 -1.13 -14.58 -9.71
N GLY A 338 0.00 -13.92 -9.50
CA GLY A 338 1.26 -14.58 -9.17
C GLY A 338 1.92 -15.36 -10.32
N LEU A 339 1.41 -15.25 -11.56
CA LEU A 339 2.03 -15.81 -12.75
C LEU A 339 3.32 -15.06 -13.10
N GLN A 340 4.30 -15.78 -13.64
CA GLN A 340 5.52 -15.21 -14.21
C GLN A 340 5.49 -15.39 -15.73
N PHE A 341 5.82 -14.35 -16.48
CA PHE A 341 5.82 -14.39 -17.93
C PHE A 341 7.24 -14.41 -18.46
N ASP A 342 7.56 -15.44 -19.26
CA ASP A 342 8.85 -15.60 -19.91
C ASP A 342 8.70 -15.24 -21.41
N PRO A 343 9.05 -14.00 -21.83
CA PRO A 343 8.93 -13.59 -23.21
C PRO A 343 9.97 -14.31 -24.08
N ILE A 344 9.49 -14.87 -25.19
CA ILE A 344 10.30 -15.50 -26.22
C ILE A 344 10.23 -14.58 -27.44
N LEU A 345 11.30 -13.81 -27.64
CA LEU A 345 11.39 -12.87 -28.75
C LEU A 345 11.43 -13.60 -30.09
N VAL A 346 10.60 -13.15 -31.02
CA VAL A 346 10.53 -13.70 -32.37
C VAL A 346 10.69 -12.58 -33.37
N ARG A 347 11.87 -12.54 -33.98
CA ARG A 347 12.31 -11.43 -34.85
C ARG A 347 11.76 -11.49 -36.29
N ASN A 348 11.03 -12.56 -36.67
CA ASN A 348 10.33 -12.62 -37.97
C ASN A 348 9.07 -13.53 -37.91
N ARG A 349 8.08 -13.26 -38.79
CA ARG A 349 6.78 -13.97 -38.86
C ARG A 349 6.93 -15.49 -39.12
N GLN A 350 7.90 -15.90 -39.95
CA GLN A 350 8.13 -17.33 -40.24
C GLN A 350 8.62 -18.11 -39.02
N ALA A 351 9.48 -17.52 -38.20
CA ALA A 351 9.93 -18.11 -36.95
C ALA A 351 8.80 -18.21 -35.92
N LEU A 352 7.82 -17.30 -35.98
CA LEU A 352 6.63 -17.32 -35.10
C LEU A 352 5.73 -18.50 -35.44
N ALA A 353 5.34 -18.61 -36.71
CA ALA A 353 4.53 -19.72 -37.21
C ALA A 353 5.19 -21.07 -36.89
N LYS A 354 6.46 -21.24 -37.25
CA LYS A 354 7.22 -22.48 -37.04
C LYS A 354 7.36 -22.87 -35.56
N ARG A 355 7.38 -21.91 -34.63
CA ARG A 355 7.47 -22.17 -33.17
C ARG A 355 6.10 -22.45 -32.54
N MET A 356 5.03 -21.85 -33.05
CA MET A 356 3.67 -22.19 -32.63
C MET A 356 3.32 -23.63 -33.02
N GLU A 357 3.59 -24.01 -34.27
CA GLU A 357 3.32 -25.36 -34.79
C GLU A 357 4.05 -26.47 -34.04
N LYS A 358 5.31 -26.24 -33.67
CA LYS A 358 6.12 -27.20 -32.90
C LYS A 358 5.60 -27.47 -31.48
N ARG A 359 4.75 -26.59 -30.92
CA ARG A 359 4.21 -26.75 -29.56
C ARG A 359 2.75 -27.20 -29.51
N THR A 360 1.94 -26.85 -30.50
CA THR A 360 0.52 -27.23 -30.55
C THR A 360 0.27 -28.53 -31.30
N GLY A 361 1.24 -29.06 -32.03
CA GLY A 361 1.04 -30.20 -32.93
C GLY A 361 0.01 -29.92 -34.03
N ARG A 362 -0.33 -28.65 -34.28
CA ARG A 362 -1.29 -28.22 -35.29
C ARG A 362 -0.78 -26.98 -36.02
N SER A 363 -0.64 -27.11 -37.33
CA SER A 363 -0.44 -26.02 -38.29
C SER A 363 -1.64 -25.08 -38.29
N CYS A 364 -1.44 -23.81 -37.97
CA CYS A 364 -2.46 -22.79 -38.22
C CYS A 364 -2.38 -22.36 -39.68
N PRO A 365 -3.47 -22.36 -40.45
CA PRO A 365 -3.46 -21.82 -41.80
C PRO A 365 -3.34 -20.29 -41.77
N PRO A 366 -2.76 -19.66 -42.81
CA PRO A 366 -2.66 -18.20 -42.85
C PRO A 366 -4.06 -17.57 -43.01
N PRO A 367 -4.33 -16.42 -42.36
CA PRO A 367 -5.56 -15.67 -42.61
C PRO A 367 -5.52 -15.01 -44.01
N PRO A 368 -6.70 -14.67 -44.57
CA PRO A 368 -6.85 -14.18 -45.94
C PRO A 368 -6.12 -12.87 -46.23
#